data_AF-A0A1A2L929-F1
#
_entry.id   AF-A0A1A2L929-F1
#
_cell.length_a   1.000
_cell.length_b   1.000
_cell.length_c   1.000
_cell.angle_alpha   90.00
_cell.angle_beta   90.00
_cell.angle_gamma   90.00
#
_symmetry.space_group_name_H-M   'P 1'
#
loop_
_entity.id
_entity.type
_entity.pdbx_description
1 polymer ?
#
loop_
_entity_poly.entity_id
_entity_poly.type
_entity_poly.pdbx_seq_one_letter_code
_entity_poly.pdbx_strand_id
1 'polypeptide(L)'
;MITDVVLLGVGGAVGALAAVYLYRNADRWRITAINCVVCALLGCLTAVQATADSPPALLLFGEGLLVTAAPITTVLLPMATFDDRAHTWPGIRRAARTLATTALYCSAFALLGYLSVYVFAGVQYKLKW
;
A
#
# COMPACT_ATOMS: atom_id res chain seq x y z
N MET A 1 -23.71 -3.07 -1.62
CA MET A 1 -23.03 -3.70 -2.78
C MET A 1 -22.71 -2.71 -3.89
N ILE A 2 -23.68 -2.03 -4.54
CA ILE A 2 -23.38 -1.04 -5.60
C ILE A 2 -22.63 0.19 -5.03
N THR A 3 -23.10 0.71 -3.89
CA THR A 3 -22.48 1.84 -3.18
C THR A 3 -21.03 1.56 -2.78
N ASP A 4 -20.74 0.34 -2.35
CA ASP A 4 -19.42 -0.07 -1.87
C ASP A 4 -18.42 -0.14 -3.02
N VAL A 5 -18.85 -0.69 -4.16
CA VAL A 5 -18.05 -0.72 -5.41
C VAL A 5 -17.78 0.70 -5.92
N VAL A 6 -18.78 1.59 -5.84
CA VAL A 6 -18.61 3.00 -6.23
C VAL A 6 -17.60 3.71 -5.31
N LEU A 7 -17.71 3.55 -4.00
CA LEU A 7 -16.78 4.15 -3.03
C LEU A 7 -15.34 3.67 -3.25
N LEU A 8 -15.17 2.37 -3.51
CA LEU A 8 -13.88 1.77 -3.78
C LEU A 8 -13.31 2.26 -5.13
N GLY A 9 -14.18 2.40 -6.14
CA GLY A 9 -13.83 2.96 -7.45
C GLY A 9 -13.42 4.43 -7.40
N VAL A 10 -14.13 5.27 -6.65
CA VAL A 10 -13.77 6.69 -6.48
C VAL A 10 -12.46 6.81 -5.69
N GLY A 11 -12.31 6.04 -4.60
CA GLY A 11 -11.04 5.97 -3.87
C GLY A 11 -9.88 5.58 -4.80
N GLY A 12 -10.09 4.57 -5.64
CA GLY A 12 -9.13 4.12 -6.65
C GLY A 12 -8.75 5.18 -7.68
N ALA A 13 -9.72 5.94 -8.19
CA ALA A 13 -9.47 7.01 -9.15
C ALA A 13 -8.63 8.15 -8.54
N VAL A 14 -8.94 8.52 -7.30
CA VAL A 14 -8.19 9.56 -6.56
C VAL A 14 -6.78 9.06 -6.22
N GLY A 15 -6.64 7.81 -5.77
CA GLY A 15 -5.34 7.21 -5.46
C GLY A 15 -4.44 7.09 -6.69
N ALA A 16 -5.00 6.76 -7.87
CA ALA A 16 -4.26 6.75 -9.12
C ALA A 16 -3.74 8.14 -9.53
N LEU A 17 -4.55 9.19 -9.39
CA LEU A 17 -4.11 10.58 -9.65
C LEU A 17 -3.05 11.04 -8.64
N ALA A 18 -3.24 10.70 -7.36
CA ALA A 18 -2.26 10.99 -6.32
C ALA A 18 -0.94 10.27 -6.57
N ALA A 19 -0.97 9.01 -7.02
CA ALA A 19 0.22 8.27 -7.42
C ALA A 19 0.95 8.97 -8.58
N VAL A 20 0.24 9.35 -9.64
CA VAL A 20 0.86 10.07 -10.78
C VAL A 20 1.55 11.34 -10.31
N TYR A 21 0.95 12.09 -9.38
CA TYR A 21 1.55 13.31 -8.84
C TYR A 21 2.75 13.03 -7.91
N LEU A 22 2.60 12.10 -6.97
CA LEU A 22 3.61 11.75 -5.96
C LEU A 22 4.86 11.10 -6.57
N TYR A 23 4.69 10.35 -7.66
CA TYR A 23 5.77 9.65 -8.34
C TYR A 23 6.37 10.44 -9.52
N ARG A 24 5.79 11.60 -9.87
CA ARG A 24 6.33 12.49 -10.91
C ARG A 24 7.68 13.05 -10.43
N ASN A 25 8.77 12.45 -10.90
CA ASN A 25 10.16 12.76 -10.52
C ASN A 25 10.59 12.26 -9.13
N ALA A 26 9.96 11.21 -8.61
CA ALA A 26 10.38 10.63 -7.34
C ALA A 26 11.62 9.73 -7.50
N ASP A 27 12.64 9.97 -6.67
CA ASP A 27 13.77 9.05 -6.54
C ASP A 27 13.31 7.70 -5.98
N ARG A 28 14.05 6.63 -6.31
CA ARG A 28 13.76 5.26 -5.89
C ARG A 28 13.54 5.10 -4.37
N TRP A 29 14.26 5.89 -3.57
CA TRP A 29 14.09 5.94 -2.12
C TRP A 29 12.78 6.57 -1.68
N ARG A 30 12.36 7.66 -2.34
CA ARG A 30 11.06 8.30 -2.09
C ARG A 30 9.92 7.36 -2.43
N ILE A 31 10.03 6.63 -3.56
CA ILE A 31 9.02 5.63 -3.94
C ILE A 31 8.86 4.56 -2.86
N THR A 32 9.99 4.06 -2.36
CA THR A 32 10.00 3.04 -1.31
C THR A 32 9.41 3.56 0.00
N ALA A 33 9.77 4.79 0.40
CA ALA A 33 9.25 5.42 1.60
C ALA A 33 7.73 5.65 1.53
N ILE A 34 7.22 6.15 0.40
CA ILE A 34 5.78 6.33 0.16
C ILE A 34 5.06 4.98 0.24
N ASN A 35 5.59 3.94 -0.40
CA ASN A 35 5.02 2.60 -0.31
C ASN A 35 4.98 2.08 1.14
N CYS A 36 6.03 2.27 1.93
CA CYS A 36 6.02 1.89 3.35
C CYS A 36 4.93 2.61 4.15
N VAL A 37 4.74 3.92 3.93
CA VAL A 37 3.69 4.71 4.58
C VAL A 37 2.31 4.21 4.19
N VAL A 38 2.08 3.98 2.90
CA VAL A 38 0.80 3.45 2.39
C VAL A 38 0.52 2.05 2.96
N CYS A 39 1.53 1.19 2.99
CA CYS A 39 1.43 -0.16 3.57
C CYS A 39 1.15 -0.11 5.09
N ALA A 40 1.74 0.83 5.84
CA ALA A 40 1.42 1.04 7.25
C ALA A 40 -0.02 1.52 7.44
N LEU A 41 -0.50 2.45 6.62
CA LEU A 41 -1.89 2.93 6.67
C LEU A 41 -2.88 1.81 6.35
N LEU A 42 -2.59 0.96 5.35
CA LEU A 42 -3.39 -0.24 5.06
C LEU A 42 -3.41 -1.21 6.25
N GLY A 43 -2.27 -1.41 6.93
CA GLY A 43 -2.20 -2.17 8.17
C GLY A 43 -3.10 -1.61 9.27
N CYS A 44 -3.12 -0.28 9.43
CA CYS A 44 -4.02 0.37 10.39
C CYS A 44 -5.50 0.17 10.01
N LEU A 45 -5.86 0.37 8.73
CA LEU A 45 -7.23 0.22 8.27
C LEU A 45 -7.75 -1.22 8.42
N THR A 46 -6.92 -2.22 8.10
CA THR A 46 -7.29 -3.63 8.26
C THR A 46 -7.52 -3.99 9.73
N ALA A 47 -6.73 -3.46 10.66
CA ALA A 47 -6.97 -3.62 12.10
C ALA A 47 -8.27 -2.94 12.57
N VAL A 48 -8.57 -1.75 12.04
CA VAL A 48 -9.83 -1.04 12.34
C VAL A 48 -11.04 -1.80 11.77
N GLN A 49 -10.95 -2.32 10.54
CA GLN A 49 -12.00 -3.16 9.96
C GLN A 49 -12.23 -4.44 10.78
N ALA A 50 -11.16 -5.09 11.24
CA ALA A 50 -11.27 -6.29 12.06
C ALA A 50 -11.97 -6.05 13.42
N THR A 51 -12.08 -4.78 13.84
CA THR A 51 -12.74 -4.38 15.09
C THR A 51 -14.09 -3.70 14.88
N ALA A 52 -14.54 -3.51 13.63
CA ALA A 52 -15.79 -2.83 13.30
C ALA A 52 -16.85 -3.81 12.76
N ASP A 53 -18.05 -3.79 13.34
CA ASP A 53 -19.18 -4.67 12.94
C ASP A 53 -19.75 -4.35 11.55
N SER A 54 -19.47 -3.18 11.01
CA SER A 54 -19.78 -2.82 9.61
C SER A 54 -18.68 -1.89 9.08
N PRO A 55 -18.18 -2.06 7.85
CA PRO A 55 -17.14 -1.19 7.32
C PRO A 55 -17.75 0.17 6.97
N PRO A 56 -17.46 1.26 7.70
CA PRO A 56 -17.89 2.60 7.31
C PRO A 56 -17.37 2.93 5.90
N ALA A 57 -18.16 3.68 5.14
CA ALA A 57 -17.86 4.12 3.77
C ALA A 57 -16.44 4.73 3.61
N LEU A 58 -15.92 5.33 4.68
CA LEU A 58 -14.57 5.91 4.73
C LEU A 58 -13.46 4.86 4.64
N LEU A 59 -13.67 3.65 5.15
CA LEU A 59 -12.70 2.54 5.06
C LEU A 59 -12.63 2.00 3.63
N LEU A 60 -13.78 1.82 2.97
CA LEU A 60 -13.84 1.35 1.57
C LEU A 60 -13.21 2.35 0.60
N PHE A 61 -13.41 3.65 0.84
CA PHE A 61 -12.74 4.71 0.09
C PHE A 61 -11.22 4.71 0.36
N GLY A 62 -10.82 4.59 1.62
CA GLY A 62 -9.42 4.53 2.04
C GLY A 62 -8.67 3.35 1.45
N GLU A 63 -9.29 2.17 1.36
CA GLU A 63 -8.72 1.00 0.71
C GLU A 63 -8.50 1.21 -0.78
N GLY A 64 -9.54 1.68 -1.50
CA GLY A 64 -9.42 1.97 -2.92
C GLY A 64 -8.28 2.97 -3.20
N LEU A 65 -8.19 4.01 -2.37
CA LEU A 65 -7.15 5.04 -2.47
C LEU A 65 -5.76 4.48 -2.18
N LEU A 66 -5.57 3.73 -1.10
CA LEU A 66 -4.24 3.26 -0.71
C LEU A 66 -3.74 2.12 -1.60
N VAL A 67 -4.62 1.22 -2.04
CA VAL A 67 -4.26 0.12 -2.96
C VAL A 67 -3.77 0.67 -4.30
N THR A 68 -4.41 1.73 -4.81
CA THR A 68 -4.00 2.38 -6.06
C THR A 68 -2.84 3.37 -5.87
N ALA A 69 -2.67 3.92 -4.66
CA ALA A 69 -1.55 4.80 -4.31
C ALA A 69 -0.24 4.05 -3.99
N ALA A 70 -0.24 2.73 -3.81
CA ALA A 70 0.97 1.89 -3.71
C ALA A 70 1.20 1.12 -5.03
N PRO A 71 1.78 1.73 -6.06
CA PRO A 71 1.89 1.10 -7.35
C PRO A 71 3.18 0.29 -7.33
N ILE A 72 3.06 -1.01 -7.03
CA ILE A 72 4.08 -2.01 -7.37
C ILE A 72 4.47 -1.87 -8.86
N THR A 73 3.53 -1.44 -9.70
CA THR A 73 3.71 -1.11 -11.12
C THR A 73 4.72 0.01 -11.38
N THR A 74 4.83 1.04 -10.54
CA THR A 74 5.83 2.11 -10.73
C THR A 74 7.26 1.66 -10.46
N VAL A 75 7.45 0.62 -9.65
CA VAL A 75 8.77 -0.01 -9.45
C VAL A 75 9.15 -0.87 -10.67
N LEU A 76 8.15 -1.40 -11.39
CA LEU A 76 8.31 -2.27 -12.55
C LEU A 76 8.45 -1.51 -13.88
N LEU A 77 7.81 -0.33 -14.02
CA LEU A 77 7.91 0.51 -15.23
C LEU A 77 9.35 0.87 -15.64
N PRO A 78 10.25 1.29 -14.73
CA PRO A 78 11.66 1.54 -15.05
C PRO A 78 12.45 0.28 -15.43
N MET A 79 11.88 -0.91 -15.24
CA MET A 79 12.50 -2.18 -15.64
C MET A 79 12.02 -2.69 -17.00
N ALA A 80 10.91 -2.16 -17.52
CA ALA A 80 10.38 -2.54 -18.83
C ALA A 80 11.24 -2.04 -20.00
N THR A 81 12.16 -1.09 -19.77
CA THR A 81 13.07 -0.55 -20.79
C THR A 81 14.32 -1.41 -21.03
N PHE A 82 14.52 -2.52 -20.31
CA PHE A 82 15.62 -3.46 -20.59
C PHE A 82 15.24 -4.42 -21.72
N ASP A 83 15.07 -3.89 -22.93
CA ASP A 83 14.82 -4.67 -24.14
C ASP A 83 16.15 -5.06 -24.81
N ASP A 84 16.87 -5.99 -24.16
CA ASP A 84 18.03 -6.63 -24.77
C ASP A 84 18.01 -8.11 -24.41
N ARG A 85 17.62 -8.95 -25.37
CA ARG A 85 17.37 -10.40 -25.20
C ARG A 85 18.56 -11.18 -24.64
N ALA A 86 19.76 -10.60 -24.65
CA ALA A 86 20.98 -11.16 -24.07
C ALA A 86 21.11 -11.01 -22.54
N HIS A 87 20.32 -10.13 -21.90
CA HIS A 87 20.46 -9.77 -20.47
C HIS A 87 19.17 -9.96 -19.65
N THR A 88 18.22 -10.74 -20.17
CA THR A 88 16.93 -11.05 -19.54
C THR A 88 17.08 -11.67 -18.15
N TRP A 89 17.99 -12.62 -17.96
CA TRP A 89 18.18 -13.28 -16.66
C TRP A 89 18.73 -12.35 -15.57
N PRO A 90 19.77 -11.54 -15.81
CA PRO A 90 20.16 -10.45 -14.91
C PRO A 90 19.04 -9.46 -14.60
N GLY A 91 18.22 -9.09 -15.59
CA GLY A 91 17.08 -8.20 -15.43
C GLY A 91 16.01 -8.78 -14.50
N ILE A 92 15.60 -10.03 -14.74
CA ILE A 92 14.66 -10.77 -13.90
C ILE A 92 15.19 -10.90 -12.47
N ARG A 93 16.47 -11.23 -12.28
CA ARG A 93 17.06 -11.35 -10.94
C ARG A 93 17.08 -10.03 -10.18
N ARG A 94 17.33 -8.91 -10.86
CA ARG A 94 17.26 -7.56 -10.26
C ARG A 94 15.82 -7.19 -9.92
N ALA A 95 14.88 -7.44 -10.83
CA ALA A 95 13.45 -7.21 -10.59
C ALA A 95 12.94 -8.02 -9.40
N ALA A 96 13.23 -9.32 -9.37
CA ALA A 96 12.85 -10.23 -8.29
C ALA A 96 13.44 -9.79 -6.94
N ARG A 97 14.72 -9.40 -6.90
CA ARG A 97 15.34 -8.86 -5.67
C ARG A 97 14.62 -7.61 -5.20
N THR A 98 14.28 -6.70 -6.11
CA THR A 98 13.65 -5.43 -5.72
C THR A 98 12.21 -5.62 -5.27
N LEU A 99 11.46 -6.50 -5.95
CA LEU A 99 10.13 -6.95 -5.53
C LEU A 99 10.18 -7.58 -4.14
N ALA A 100 11.13 -8.49 -3.90
CA ALA A 100 11.30 -9.15 -2.62
C ALA A 100 11.61 -8.15 -1.50
N THR A 101 12.53 -7.20 -1.73
CA THR A 101 12.85 -6.18 -0.73
C THR A 101 11.65 -5.26 -0.48
N THR A 102 10.94 -4.83 -1.52
CA THR A 102 9.76 -3.98 -1.35
C THR A 102 8.64 -4.74 -0.64
N ALA A 103 8.45 -6.01 -0.94
CA ALA A 103 7.46 -6.86 -0.28
C ALA A 103 7.78 -7.05 1.21
N LEU A 104 9.05 -7.27 1.56
CA LEU A 104 9.50 -7.38 2.95
C LEU A 104 9.29 -6.08 3.73
N TYR A 105 9.66 -4.93 3.15
CA TYR A 105 9.43 -3.65 3.82
C TYR A 105 7.93 -3.36 3.96
N CYS A 106 7.14 -3.54 2.90
CA CYS A 106 5.70 -3.30 2.98
C CYS A 106 5.00 -4.24 3.96
N SER A 107 5.35 -5.52 4.02
CA SER A 107 4.76 -6.45 4.98
C SER A 107 5.15 -6.08 6.41
N ALA A 108 6.41 -5.71 6.67
CA ALA A 108 6.86 -5.24 7.98
C ALA A 108 6.11 -3.98 8.42
N PHE A 109 5.99 -2.97 7.54
CA PHE A 109 5.28 -1.73 7.86
C PHE A 109 3.77 -1.93 8.01
N ALA A 110 3.15 -2.80 7.20
CA ALA A 110 1.75 -3.17 7.37
C ALA A 110 1.52 -3.86 8.73
N LEU A 111 2.41 -4.76 9.13
CA LEU A 111 2.34 -5.43 10.42
C LEU A 111 2.55 -4.45 11.59
N LEU A 112 3.45 -3.47 11.44
CA LEU A 112 3.61 -2.37 12.41
C LEU A 112 2.35 -1.51 12.53
N GLY A 113 1.74 -1.14 11.40
CA GLY A 113 0.48 -0.39 11.38
C GLY A 113 -0.64 -1.16 12.07
N TYR A 114 -0.80 -2.43 11.73
CA TYR A 114 -1.77 -3.33 12.33
C TYR A 114 -1.58 -3.46 13.86
N LEU A 115 -0.35 -3.76 14.30
CA LEU A 115 -0.02 -3.88 15.71
C LEU A 115 -0.23 -2.57 16.46
N SER A 116 0.07 -1.42 15.85
CA SER A 116 -0.12 -0.12 16.50
C SER A 116 -1.58 0.08 16.91
N VAL A 117 -2.53 -0.20 16.02
CA VAL A 117 -3.98 -0.10 16.31
C VAL A 117 -4.39 -1.11 17.38
N TYR A 118 -3.91 -2.34 17.31
CA TYR A 118 -4.21 -3.37 18.31
C TYR A 118 -3.69 -3.03 19.71
N VAL A 119 -2.48 -2.49 19.82
CA VAL A 119 -1.92 -2.05 21.11
C VAL A 119 -2.73 -0.88 21.66
N PHE A 120 -3.05 0.13 20.84
CA PHE A 120 -3.85 1.26 21.28
C PHE A 120 -5.28 0.85 21.68
N ALA A 121 -5.92 -0.04 20.93
CA ALA A 121 -7.22 -0.60 21.27
C ALA A 121 -7.15 -1.41 22.58
N GLY A 122 -6.13 -2.25 22.76
CA GLY A 122 -5.90 -3.02 23.99
C GLY A 122 -5.67 -2.14 25.23
N VAL A 123 -4.95 -1.02 25.07
CA VAL A 123 -4.76 -0.02 26.13
C VAL A 123 -6.07 0.69 26.48
N GLN A 124 -6.90 1.02 25.49
CA GLN A 124 -8.23 1.62 25.71
C GLN A 124 -9.18 0.67 26.48
N TYR A 125 -9.11 -0.65 26.24
CA TYR A 125 -9.87 -1.63 27.02
C TYR A 125 -9.39 -1.77 28.48
N LYS A 126 -8.10 -1.58 28.74
CA LYS A 126 -7.51 -1.62 30.09
C LYS A 126 -7.82 -0.39 30.96
N LEU A 127 -8.12 0.76 30.33
CA LEU A 127 -8.43 2.04 31.02
C LEU A 127 -9.93 2.26 31.25
N LYS A 128 -10.80 1.40 30.71
CA LYS A 128 -12.26 1.44 30.93
C LYS A 128 -12.74 0.64 32.14
N TRP A 129 -11.81 0.08 32.92
CA TRP A 129 -12.02 -0.60 34.19
C TRP A 129 -11.20 0.10 35.27
#